data_AF-A0A6N2TZ22-F1
#
_entry.id   AF-A0A6N2TZ22-F1
#
_cell.length_a   1.000
_cell.length_b   1.000
_cell.length_c   1.000
_cell.angle_alpha   90.00
_cell.angle_beta   90.00
_cell.angle_gamma   90.00
#
_symmetry.space_group_name_H-M   'P 1'
#
loop_
_entity.id
_entity.type
_entity.pdbx_description
1 polymer ?
#
loop_
_entity_poly.entity_id
_entity_poly.type
_entity_poly.pdbx_seq_one_letter_code
_entity_poly.pdbx_strand_id
1 'polypeptide(L)'
;MASTNRTGRVSAIDYEAGTYEVTYFDRGQSVTRKINAISNGEYKMPVIGQIVSVAHTSSGLAAATTTGTVWNKTNRPAEGFKGLYRKEYGSQKGRAYSRYDENTGVYTQYVDKRTGRTCNGEIFDEAKGPISLVAGGQFQAKSSSASISLNAKTGVGLVAGTSVSIEAGSFASIEAAGELSVSAGGKYTLTVTKGVEVEVSGGEAKITLNGAVITVTEAGDVTVTSPTKINLSAPEIKAEAPAGDIVIQGKSLVNHTHEDSLGGGTTPPK
;
A
#
# COMPACT_ATOMS: atom_id res chain seq x y z
N MET A 1 -20.41 17.66 60.63
CA MET A 1 -18.99 17.46 60.26
C MET A 1 -18.72 18.30 59.02
N ALA A 2 -17.71 19.17 59.06
CA ALA A 2 -17.32 19.93 57.88
C ALA A 2 -16.92 18.97 56.74
N SER A 3 -17.38 19.23 55.52
CA SER A 3 -16.86 18.57 54.33
C SER A 3 -15.35 18.76 54.27
N THR A 4 -14.61 17.66 54.29
CA THR A 4 -13.14 17.68 54.26
C THR A 4 -12.64 16.98 53.00
N ASN A 5 -11.69 17.61 52.32
CA ASN A 5 -10.90 16.99 51.26
C ASN A 5 -9.74 16.23 51.91
N ARG A 6 -9.56 14.96 51.54
CA ARG A 6 -8.52 14.09 52.09
C ARG A 6 -7.84 13.30 50.99
N THR A 7 -6.55 13.02 51.16
CA THR A 7 -5.86 12.03 50.34
C THR A 7 -5.75 10.71 51.10
N GLY A 8 -6.01 9.60 50.42
CA GLY A 8 -5.80 8.26 50.99
C GLY A 8 -5.35 7.27 49.92
N ARG A 9 -5.10 6.02 50.32
CA ARG A 9 -4.70 4.96 49.38
C ARG A 9 -5.87 4.06 49.07
N VAL A 10 -6.05 3.72 47.80
CA VAL A 10 -7.07 2.75 47.38
C VAL A 10 -6.81 1.40 48.05
N SER A 11 -7.81 0.84 48.74
CA SER A 11 -7.70 -0.43 49.49
C SER A 11 -8.43 -1.60 48.82
N ALA A 12 -9.55 -1.33 48.14
CA ALA A 12 -10.33 -2.31 47.40
C ALA A 12 -11.00 -1.65 46.19
N ILE A 13 -11.22 -2.39 45.11
CA ILE A 13 -11.85 -1.89 43.88
C ILE A 13 -12.98 -2.84 43.49
N ASP A 14 -14.14 -2.27 43.20
CA ASP A 14 -15.27 -2.94 42.55
C ASP A 14 -15.37 -2.39 41.12
N TYR A 15 -14.81 -3.15 40.17
CA TYR A 15 -14.69 -2.72 38.78
C TYR A 15 -16.05 -2.63 38.08
N GLU A 16 -16.97 -3.53 38.41
CA GLU A 16 -18.31 -3.60 37.81
C GLU A 16 -19.18 -2.45 38.28
N ALA A 17 -19.16 -2.15 39.59
CA ALA A 17 -19.89 -1.01 40.14
C ALA A 17 -19.21 0.35 39.88
N GLY A 18 -17.96 0.36 39.42
CA GLY A 18 -17.17 1.58 39.28
C GLY A 18 -16.94 2.28 40.63
N THR A 19 -16.72 1.50 41.69
CA THR A 19 -16.49 2.02 43.05
C THR A 19 -15.18 1.52 43.64
N TYR A 20 -14.68 2.17 44.68
CA TYR A 20 -13.54 1.69 45.44
C TYR A 20 -13.59 2.15 46.89
N GLU A 21 -12.75 1.56 47.73
CA GLU A 21 -12.52 1.95 49.11
C GLU A 21 -11.15 2.62 49.27
N VAL A 22 -11.04 3.51 50.26
CA VAL A 22 -9.81 4.27 50.53
C VAL A 22 -9.42 4.16 52.00
N THR A 23 -8.18 3.76 52.27
CA THR A 23 -7.56 3.80 53.60
C THR A 23 -6.94 5.16 53.88
N TYR A 24 -7.32 5.76 55.01
CA TYR A 24 -6.74 6.99 55.54
C TYR A 24 -5.72 6.69 56.64
N PHE A 25 -4.43 6.81 56.30
CA PHE A 25 -3.33 6.56 57.25
C PHE A 25 -3.24 7.63 58.35
N ASP A 26 -3.70 8.84 58.07
CA ASP A 26 -3.83 9.94 59.03
C ASP A 26 -4.99 9.73 60.02
N ARG A 27 -5.81 8.69 59.84
CA ARG A 27 -6.96 8.36 60.69
C ARG A 27 -6.91 6.92 61.23
N GLY A 28 -5.73 6.48 61.68
CA GLY A 28 -5.57 5.15 62.25
C GLY A 28 -5.97 4.03 61.27
N GLN A 29 -5.72 4.24 59.98
CA GLN A 29 -6.04 3.30 58.90
C GLN A 29 -7.55 3.03 58.71
N SER A 30 -8.42 3.97 59.06
CA SER A 30 -9.85 3.86 58.76
C SER A 30 -10.09 3.71 57.25
N VAL A 31 -11.02 2.84 56.87
CA VAL A 31 -11.40 2.58 55.47
C VAL A 31 -12.76 3.22 55.18
N THR A 32 -12.91 3.85 54.02
CA THR A 32 -14.23 4.35 53.57
C THR A 32 -15.19 3.19 53.29
N ARG A 33 -16.50 3.48 53.25
CA ARG A 33 -17.42 2.62 52.48
C ARG A 33 -17.03 2.68 50.98
N LYS A 34 -17.63 1.83 50.15
CA LYS A 34 -17.53 1.96 48.68
C LYS A 34 -17.93 3.38 48.25
N ILE A 35 -17.04 4.08 47.56
CA ILE A 35 -17.26 5.41 46.99
C ILE A 35 -17.15 5.35 45.47
N ASN A 36 -17.92 6.20 44.78
CA ASN A 36 -17.96 6.21 43.31
C ASN A 36 -16.64 6.71 42.72
N ALA A 37 -16.15 6.04 41.68
CA ALA A 37 -15.06 6.53 40.84
C ALA A 37 -15.54 7.68 39.94
N ILE A 38 -14.59 8.43 39.37
CA ILE A 38 -14.91 9.41 38.33
C ILE A 38 -15.39 8.65 37.09
N SER A 39 -16.57 9.03 36.59
CA SER A 39 -17.18 8.41 35.42
C SER A 39 -16.97 9.23 34.15
N ASN A 40 -17.25 10.55 34.10
CA ASN A 40 -17.01 11.52 32.99
C ASN A 40 -16.96 10.99 31.53
N GLY A 41 -17.69 9.92 31.20
CA GLY A 41 -17.54 9.19 29.93
C GLY A 41 -16.20 8.44 29.75
N GLU A 42 -15.35 8.40 30.77
CA GLU A 42 -14.04 7.76 30.78
C GLU A 42 -13.94 6.70 31.89
N TYR A 43 -13.67 5.46 31.52
CA TYR A 43 -13.39 4.41 32.49
C TYR A 43 -11.87 4.24 32.67
N LYS A 44 -11.33 4.75 33.79
CA LYS A 44 -9.95 4.51 34.20
C LYS A 44 -9.84 4.43 35.72
N MET A 45 -9.89 3.21 36.24
CA MET A 45 -9.77 2.96 37.67
C MET A 45 -8.33 3.20 38.16
N PRO A 46 -8.15 3.71 39.39
CA PRO A 46 -6.84 3.68 40.05
C PRO A 46 -6.42 2.23 40.33
N VAL A 47 -5.17 2.03 40.73
CA VAL A 47 -4.69 0.72 41.23
C VAL A 47 -4.70 0.68 42.77
N ILE A 48 -4.78 -0.51 43.35
CA ILE A 48 -4.66 -0.70 44.81
C ILE A 48 -3.34 -0.07 45.30
N GLY A 49 -3.41 0.66 46.41
CA GLY A 49 -2.30 1.40 47.00
C GLY A 49 -2.05 2.79 46.40
N GLN A 50 -2.68 3.13 45.27
CA GLN A 50 -2.54 4.44 44.63
C GLN A 50 -3.19 5.54 45.46
N ILE A 51 -2.53 6.69 45.52
CA ILE A 51 -3.04 7.86 46.25
C ILE A 51 -4.10 8.56 45.41
N VAL A 52 -5.26 8.77 46.01
CA VAL A 52 -6.43 9.46 45.45
C VAL A 52 -6.89 10.56 46.39
N SER A 53 -7.56 11.58 45.85
CA SER A 53 -8.16 12.66 46.63
C SER A 53 -9.68 12.49 46.70
N VAL A 54 -10.22 12.50 47.91
CA VAL A 54 -11.61 12.23 48.25
C VAL A 54 -12.23 13.45 48.92
N ALA A 55 -13.38 13.88 48.41
CA ALA A 55 -14.20 14.95 48.96
C ALA A 55 -15.40 14.36 49.70
N HIS A 56 -15.42 14.47 51.03
CA HIS A 56 -16.51 13.94 51.85
C HIS A 56 -17.71 14.88 51.84
N THR A 57 -18.89 14.33 51.59
CA THR A 57 -20.16 15.05 51.54
C THR A 57 -20.96 14.80 52.80
N SER A 58 -21.45 15.87 53.45
CA SER A 58 -22.29 15.76 54.65
C SER A 58 -23.79 15.62 54.33
N SER A 59 -24.17 15.62 53.06
CA SER A 59 -25.56 15.77 52.58
C SER A 59 -26.31 14.46 52.30
N GLY A 60 -25.76 13.29 52.64
CA GLY A 60 -26.48 11.99 52.61
C GLY A 60 -26.75 11.38 51.23
N LEU A 61 -26.64 12.14 50.13
CA LEU A 61 -26.86 11.66 48.76
C LEU A 61 -25.72 10.77 48.22
N ALA A 62 -24.50 10.95 48.73
CA ALA A 62 -23.34 10.10 48.50
C ALA A 62 -22.44 10.12 49.74
N ALA A 63 -21.70 9.04 49.99
CA ALA A 63 -20.77 8.96 51.12
C ALA A 63 -19.54 9.86 50.92
N ALA A 64 -19.02 9.92 49.69
CA ALA A 64 -18.00 10.85 49.24
C ALA A 64 -17.93 10.83 47.71
N THR A 65 -17.30 11.84 47.11
CA THR A 65 -16.88 11.81 45.71
C THR A 65 -15.35 11.76 45.63
N THR A 66 -14.82 11.18 44.56
CA THR A 66 -13.38 11.23 44.29
C THR A 66 -13.05 12.20 43.18
N THR A 67 -11.90 12.85 43.32
CA THR A 67 -11.27 13.70 42.31
C THR A 67 -10.19 12.95 41.52
N GLY A 68 -10.02 11.66 41.78
CA GLY A 68 -9.10 10.78 41.06
C GLY A 68 -7.70 10.74 41.63
N THR A 69 -6.75 10.28 40.81
CA THR A 69 -5.35 10.08 41.21
C THR A 69 -4.59 11.40 41.17
N VAL A 70 -3.75 11.64 42.18
CA VAL A 70 -2.92 12.86 42.26
C VAL A 70 -1.46 12.56 41.94
N TRP A 71 -0.72 13.55 41.44
CA TRP A 71 0.72 13.44 41.29
C TRP A 71 1.40 13.42 42.66
N ASN A 72 2.36 12.51 42.84
CA ASN A 72 3.07 12.30 44.09
C ASN A 72 4.37 11.49 43.85
N LYS A 73 5.08 11.12 44.92
CA LYS A 73 6.36 10.40 44.83
C LYS A 73 6.26 9.08 44.05
N THR A 74 5.16 8.34 44.18
CA THR A 74 4.94 7.03 43.53
C THR A 74 4.13 7.12 42.23
N ASN A 75 3.35 8.19 42.04
CA ASN A 75 2.68 8.50 40.79
C ASN A 75 3.28 9.78 40.21
N ARG A 76 4.31 9.66 39.38
CA ARG A 76 4.95 10.78 38.67
C ARG A 76 4.47 10.87 37.22
N PRO A 77 4.41 12.04 36.58
CA PRO A 77 4.19 12.10 35.13
C PRO A 77 5.27 11.29 34.39
N ALA A 78 4.91 10.72 33.24
CA ALA A 78 5.87 9.98 32.39
C ALA A 78 6.90 10.92 31.74
N GLU A 79 6.46 12.15 31.46
CA GLU A 79 7.19 13.24 30.79
C GLU A 79 6.52 14.55 31.21
N GLY A 80 7.25 15.67 31.28
CA GLY A 80 6.67 16.95 31.68
C GLY A 80 7.52 18.16 31.31
N PHE A 81 6.93 19.09 30.56
CA PHE A 81 7.45 20.43 30.25
C PHE A 81 6.29 21.34 29.80
N LYS A 82 6.53 22.64 29.69
CA LYS A 82 5.52 23.63 29.27
C LYS A 82 5.07 23.35 27.82
N GLY A 83 3.77 23.24 27.60
CA GLY A 83 3.17 22.96 26.27
C GLY A 83 2.99 21.47 25.94
N LEU A 84 3.18 20.57 26.91
CA LEU A 84 2.92 19.13 26.73
C LEU A 84 1.48 18.77 27.15
N TYR A 85 0.74 18.13 26.24
CA TYR A 85 -0.42 17.31 26.60
C TYR A 85 -0.06 15.83 26.48
N ARG A 86 -0.35 15.04 27.52
CA ARG A 86 -0.14 13.59 27.49
C ARG A 86 -1.21 12.84 28.26
N LYS A 87 -1.89 11.90 27.60
CA LYS A 87 -2.86 10.98 28.19
C LYS A 87 -2.34 9.55 28.10
N GLU A 88 -2.06 8.96 29.26
CA GLU A 88 -1.75 7.52 29.38
C GLU A 88 -3.06 6.72 29.38
N TYR A 89 -3.15 5.66 28.57
CA TYR A 89 -4.31 4.77 28.58
C TYR A 89 -4.13 3.61 29.57
N GLY A 90 -2.89 3.14 29.79
CA GLY A 90 -2.57 2.07 30.73
C GLY A 90 -2.20 2.53 32.14
N SER A 91 -2.14 1.58 33.07
CA SER A 91 -1.52 1.77 34.40
C SER A 91 0.01 1.82 34.31
N GLN A 92 0.59 1.04 33.39
CA GLN A 92 2.00 1.12 33.02
C GLN A 92 2.20 2.22 31.97
N LYS A 93 2.96 3.25 32.34
CA LYS A 93 3.23 4.41 31.50
C LYS A 93 4.05 4.03 30.26
N GLY A 94 3.75 4.67 29.14
CA GLY A 94 4.50 4.50 27.89
C GLY A 94 4.07 3.32 27.02
N ARG A 95 3.19 2.42 27.49
CA ARG A 95 2.70 1.30 26.67
C ARG A 95 1.58 1.67 25.71
N ALA A 96 0.76 2.65 26.09
CA ALA A 96 -0.28 3.20 25.24
C ALA A 96 -0.60 4.64 25.66
N TYR A 97 -0.45 5.60 24.75
CA TYR A 97 -0.68 7.01 25.05
C TYR A 97 -1.05 7.84 23.82
N SER A 98 -1.68 8.98 24.09
CA SER A 98 -1.75 10.12 23.16
C SER A 98 -0.92 11.26 23.72
N ARG A 99 -0.08 11.87 22.87
CA ARG A 99 0.87 12.93 23.21
C ARG A 99 0.77 14.05 22.18
N TYR A 100 0.73 15.29 22.64
CA TYR A 100 0.86 16.48 21.80
C TYR A 100 1.89 17.43 22.41
N ASP A 101 2.80 17.93 21.58
CA ASP A 101 3.87 18.84 21.98
C ASP A 101 3.73 20.16 21.22
N GLU A 102 3.29 21.21 21.91
CA GLU A 102 3.05 22.53 21.32
C GLU A 102 4.31 23.18 20.75
N ASN A 103 5.50 22.83 21.25
CA ASN A 103 6.75 23.43 20.79
C ASN A 103 7.16 22.89 19.41
N THR A 104 6.67 21.71 19.04
CA THR A 104 6.97 21.05 17.76
C THR A 104 5.75 20.86 16.86
N GLY A 105 4.54 21.00 17.41
CA GLY A 105 3.29 20.69 16.73
C GLY A 105 3.05 19.19 16.50
N VAL A 106 3.84 18.31 17.13
CA VAL A 106 3.77 16.87 16.88
C VAL A 106 2.72 16.22 17.77
N TYR A 107 1.75 15.57 17.13
CA TYR A 107 0.82 14.65 17.77
C TYR A 107 1.25 13.20 17.55
N THR A 108 1.13 12.36 18.58
CA THR A 108 1.49 10.94 18.52
C THR A 108 0.44 10.11 19.25
N GLN A 109 -0.08 9.11 18.55
CA GLN A 109 -0.78 7.97 19.14
C GLN A 109 0.16 6.78 19.13
N TYR A 110 0.48 6.25 20.31
CA TYR A 110 1.39 5.14 20.46
C TYR A 110 0.72 3.99 21.20
N VAL A 111 1.00 2.76 20.75
CA VAL A 111 0.69 1.52 21.45
C VAL A 111 1.76 0.48 21.12
N ASP A 112 2.17 -0.31 22.11
CA ASP A 112 3.23 -1.32 21.97
C ASP A 112 2.79 -2.64 21.31
N LYS A 113 1.48 -2.82 21.09
CA LYS A 113 0.89 -4.04 20.52
C LYS A 113 0.10 -3.80 19.24
N ARG A 114 -1.13 -3.27 19.35
CA ARG A 114 -2.03 -3.11 18.21
C ARG A 114 -2.81 -1.80 18.34
N THR A 115 -2.75 -1.00 17.28
CA THR A 115 -3.73 0.05 17.03
C THR A 115 -4.76 -0.46 16.03
N GLY A 116 -6.02 -0.02 16.17
CA GLY A 116 -7.11 -0.43 15.30
C GLY A 116 -8.11 0.71 15.11
N ARG A 117 -8.66 0.82 13.91
CA ARG A 117 -9.78 1.71 13.58
C ARG A 117 -10.89 0.85 12.99
N THR A 118 -12.00 0.76 13.69
CA THR A 118 -13.20 0.03 13.24
C THR A 118 -14.34 1.03 13.20
N CYS A 119 -14.96 1.17 12.03
CA CYS A 119 -15.99 2.14 11.77
C CYS A 119 -17.10 1.50 10.92
N ASN A 120 -18.36 1.75 11.27
CA ASN A 120 -19.50 1.36 10.43
C ASN A 120 -19.75 2.36 9.29
N GLY A 121 -19.26 3.59 9.44
CA GLY A 121 -19.27 4.63 8.42
C GLY A 121 -17.94 4.70 7.69
N GLU A 122 -17.47 5.91 7.46
CA GLU A 122 -16.23 6.19 6.74
C GLU A 122 -15.03 6.39 7.69
N ILE A 123 -13.85 5.99 7.23
CA ILE A 123 -12.57 6.46 7.78
C ILE A 123 -11.95 7.37 6.72
N PHE A 124 -11.73 8.63 7.06
CA PHE A 124 -11.18 9.65 6.15
C PHE A 124 -9.89 10.23 6.74
N ASP A 125 -8.79 10.10 6.00
CA ASP A 125 -7.49 10.67 6.33
C ASP A 125 -7.07 11.64 5.21
N GLU A 126 -6.95 12.93 5.54
CA GLU A 126 -6.48 13.96 4.61
C GLU A 126 -5.28 14.70 5.22
N ALA A 127 -4.22 14.85 4.42
CA ALA A 127 -3.10 15.71 4.74
C ALA A 127 -2.89 16.72 3.60
N LYS A 128 -2.66 17.98 3.96
CA LYS A 128 -2.22 19.01 2.99
C LYS A 128 -0.77 18.79 2.56
N GLY A 129 0.03 18.20 3.44
CA GLY A 129 1.37 17.70 3.15
C GLY A 129 1.37 16.22 2.76
N PRO A 130 2.55 15.59 2.71
CA PRO A 130 2.66 14.18 2.36
C PRO A 130 2.13 13.26 3.45
N ILE A 131 1.63 12.09 3.04
CA ILE A 131 1.36 10.96 3.92
C ILE A 131 2.45 9.90 3.67
N SER A 132 3.02 9.34 4.73
CA SER A 132 4.01 8.26 4.65
C SER A 132 3.58 7.09 5.52
N LEU A 133 3.67 5.88 4.96
CA LEU A 133 3.35 4.63 5.64
C LEU A 133 4.59 3.73 5.59
N VAL A 134 5.10 3.36 6.77
CA VAL A 134 6.30 2.52 6.90
C VAL A 134 5.97 1.32 7.77
N ALA A 135 6.18 0.12 7.24
CA ALA A 135 6.00 -1.13 7.96
C ALA A 135 7.34 -1.88 8.00
N GLY A 136 7.77 -2.33 9.18
CA GLY A 136 8.92 -3.23 9.33
C GLY A 136 8.62 -4.68 8.90
N GLY A 137 7.36 -4.98 8.61
CA GLY A 137 6.88 -6.25 8.05
C GLY A 137 5.93 -5.99 6.89
N GLN A 138 4.87 -6.79 6.78
CA GLN A 138 3.89 -6.63 5.70
C GLN A 138 3.02 -5.38 5.88
N PHE A 139 2.83 -4.64 4.79
CA PHE A 139 1.68 -3.76 4.59
C PHE A 139 0.67 -4.48 3.69
N GLN A 140 -0.58 -4.62 4.15
CA GLN A 140 -1.65 -5.31 3.41
C GLN A 140 -2.88 -4.40 3.31
N ALA A 141 -3.35 -4.19 2.09
CA ALA A 141 -4.65 -3.59 1.82
C ALA A 141 -5.57 -4.66 1.22
N LYS A 142 -6.79 -4.78 1.76
CA LYS A 142 -7.79 -5.75 1.29
C LYS A 142 -9.17 -5.09 1.26
N SER A 143 -9.86 -5.21 0.12
CA SER A 143 -11.30 -4.95 0.00
C SER A 143 -12.02 -6.29 -0.14
N SER A 144 -13.07 -6.52 0.64
CA SER A 144 -13.80 -7.81 0.64
C SER A 144 -15.00 -7.82 -0.30
N SER A 145 -15.45 -6.66 -0.79
CA SER A 145 -16.68 -6.52 -1.56
C SER A 145 -16.59 -5.57 -2.75
N ALA A 146 -15.67 -4.62 -2.72
CA ALA A 146 -15.56 -3.57 -3.72
C ALA A 146 -14.15 -3.57 -4.34
N SER A 147 -13.47 -2.44 -4.29
CA SER A 147 -12.17 -2.25 -4.92
C SER A 147 -11.17 -1.59 -3.98
N ILE A 148 -9.92 -1.61 -4.42
CA ILE A 148 -8.86 -0.70 -3.97
C ILE A 148 -8.49 0.12 -5.18
N SER A 149 -8.45 1.44 -5.05
CA SER A 149 -8.09 2.37 -6.12
C SER A 149 -6.87 3.21 -5.73
N LEU A 150 -6.00 3.47 -6.71
CA LEU A 150 -4.83 4.33 -6.57
C LEU A 150 -4.91 5.36 -7.68
N ASN A 151 -5.19 6.61 -7.33
CA ASN A 151 -5.30 7.71 -8.28
C ASN A 151 -4.34 8.83 -7.90
N ALA A 152 -3.58 9.33 -8.87
CA ALA A 152 -2.64 10.43 -8.67
C ALA A 152 -2.62 11.33 -9.91
N LYS A 153 -2.51 12.64 -9.69
CA LYS A 153 -2.47 13.62 -10.78
C LYS A 153 -1.21 13.50 -11.64
N THR A 154 -0.07 13.16 -11.02
CA THR A 154 1.24 13.17 -11.68
C THR A 154 1.77 11.77 -11.96
N GLY A 155 1.56 10.81 -11.06
CA GLY A 155 1.99 9.44 -11.30
C GLY A 155 1.90 8.55 -10.06
N VAL A 156 1.99 7.23 -10.31
CA VAL A 156 2.07 6.17 -9.30
C VAL A 156 3.30 5.32 -9.63
N GLY A 157 4.16 5.07 -8.64
CA GLY A 157 5.36 4.25 -8.81
C GLY A 157 5.31 3.00 -7.93
N LEU A 158 5.81 1.88 -8.45
CA LEU A 158 5.98 0.64 -7.70
C LEU A 158 7.41 0.13 -7.89
N VAL A 159 8.15 0.03 -6.78
CA VAL A 159 9.53 -0.45 -6.76
C VAL A 159 9.64 -1.58 -5.74
N ALA A 160 10.15 -2.73 -6.17
CA ALA A 160 10.37 -3.88 -5.32
C ALA A 160 11.81 -4.38 -5.46
N GLY A 161 12.43 -4.78 -4.36
CA GLY A 161 13.81 -5.33 -4.37
C GLY A 161 13.91 -6.72 -4.99
N THR A 162 12.79 -7.45 -5.11
CA THR A 162 12.77 -8.83 -5.62
C THR A 162 11.77 -9.01 -6.76
N SER A 163 10.47 -8.82 -6.50
CA SER A 163 9.43 -9.12 -7.49
C SER A 163 8.19 -8.25 -7.31
N VAL A 164 7.51 -8.01 -8.43
CA VAL A 164 6.14 -7.52 -8.48
C VAL A 164 5.28 -8.60 -9.12
N SER A 165 4.17 -8.97 -8.49
CA SER A 165 3.22 -9.99 -8.99
C SER A 165 1.83 -9.39 -9.13
N ILE A 166 1.19 -9.64 -10.27
CA ILE A 166 -0.19 -9.24 -10.54
C ILE A 166 -0.96 -10.49 -10.96
N GLU A 167 -2.03 -10.81 -10.24
CA GLU A 167 -2.88 -11.96 -10.51
C GLU A 167 -4.34 -11.51 -10.54
N ALA A 168 -5.05 -11.86 -11.60
CA ALA A 168 -6.46 -11.53 -11.77
C ALA A 168 -7.22 -12.79 -12.21
N GLY A 169 -8.33 -13.09 -11.51
CA GLY A 169 -9.15 -14.27 -11.80
C GLY A 169 -10.02 -14.15 -13.06
N SER A 170 -10.15 -12.96 -13.65
CA SER A 170 -10.94 -12.73 -14.87
C SER A 170 -10.11 -12.05 -15.95
N PHE A 171 -9.76 -10.77 -15.78
CA PHE A 171 -8.92 -10.05 -16.72
C PHE A 171 -8.02 -9.05 -15.99
N ALA A 172 -6.91 -8.72 -16.62
CA ALA A 172 -6.08 -7.57 -16.28
C ALA A 172 -5.99 -6.70 -17.54
N SER A 173 -6.17 -5.39 -17.39
CA SER A 173 -6.06 -4.41 -18.47
C SER A 173 -5.01 -3.36 -18.13
N ILE A 174 -4.30 -2.90 -19.15
CA ILE A 174 -3.34 -1.80 -19.08
C ILE A 174 -3.68 -0.87 -20.24
N GLU A 175 -3.94 0.39 -19.92
CA GLU A 175 -4.24 1.42 -20.90
C GLU A 175 -3.28 2.59 -20.69
N ALA A 176 -2.63 3.01 -21.77
CA ALA A 176 -1.77 4.18 -21.80
C ALA A 176 -2.19 5.04 -22.99
N ALA A 177 -2.54 6.31 -22.74
CA ALA A 177 -2.84 7.26 -23.81
C ALA A 177 -1.56 7.67 -24.59
N GLY A 178 -0.40 7.59 -23.93
CA GLY A 178 0.91 7.74 -24.56
C GLY A 178 1.56 6.38 -24.82
N GLU A 179 2.88 6.32 -24.65
CA GLU A 179 3.63 5.07 -24.83
C GLU A 179 3.43 4.09 -23.66
N LEU A 180 3.28 2.81 -24.00
CA LEU A 180 3.51 1.70 -23.07
C LEU A 180 4.87 1.08 -23.36
N SER A 181 5.85 1.29 -22.47
CA SER A 181 7.20 0.75 -22.61
C SER A 181 7.44 -0.41 -21.64
N VAL A 182 8.02 -1.51 -22.12
CA VAL A 182 8.49 -2.62 -21.27
C VAL A 182 9.97 -2.85 -21.53
N SER A 183 10.77 -2.78 -20.46
CA SER A 183 12.21 -3.07 -20.52
C SER A 183 12.56 -4.15 -19.51
N ALA A 184 13.22 -5.21 -19.98
CA ALA A 184 13.71 -6.30 -19.15
C ALA A 184 15.22 -6.45 -19.38
N GLY A 185 16.01 -6.36 -18.30
CA GLY A 185 17.45 -6.64 -18.36
C GLY A 185 17.77 -8.13 -18.58
N GLY A 186 16.77 -9.00 -18.40
CA GLY A 186 16.82 -10.43 -18.69
C GLY A 186 15.80 -10.83 -19.75
N LYS A 187 15.26 -12.05 -19.63
CA LYS A 187 14.27 -12.58 -20.56
C LYS A 187 12.89 -11.96 -20.34
N TYR A 188 12.25 -11.49 -21.41
CA TYR A 188 10.81 -11.27 -21.48
C TYR A 188 10.11 -12.54 -21.99
N THR A 189 9.06 -13.01 -21.31
CA THR A 189 8.27 -14.18 -21.71
C THR A 189 6.80 -13.83 -21.71
N LEU A 190 6.12 -14.03 -22.84
CA LEU A 190 4.67 -13.92 -22.97
C LEU A 190 4.13 -15.31 -23.35
N THR A 191 3.28 -15.88 -22.49
CA THR A 191 2.62 -17.17 -22.73
C THR A 191 1.13 -16.95 -22.81
N VAL A 192 0.52 -17.30 -23.95
CA VAL A 192 -0.92 -17.12 -24.21
C VAL A 192 -1.49 -18.41 -24.78
N THR A 193 -2.68 -18.81 -24.33
CA THR A 193 -3.25 -20.14 -24.62
C THR A 193 -4.29 -20.15 -25.75
N LYS A 194 -4.98 -19.04 -26.00
CA LYS A 194 -6.05 -18.97 -27.02
C LYS A 194 -5.66 -18.22 -28.29
N GLY A 195 -4.69 -17.30 -28.21
CA GLY A 195 -4.26 -16.49 -29.34
C GLY A 195 -3.77 -15.12 -28.87
N VAL A 196 -2.96 -14.48 -29.71
CA VAL A 196 -2.49 -13.11 -29.52
C VAL A 196 -2.88 -12.32 -30.75
N GLU A 197 -3.52 -11.18 -30.54
CA GLU A 197 -3.84 -10.21 -31.59
C GLU A 197 -3.04 -8.94 -31.29
N VAL A 198 -2.34 -8.44 -32.30
CA VAL A 198 -1.59 -7.19 -32.24
C VAL A 198 -2.07 -6.34 -33.41
N GLU A 199 -2.75 -5.25 -33.09
CA GLU A 199 -3.23 -4.29 -34.08
C GLU A 199 -2.37 -3.02 -34.00
N VAL A 200 -1.90 -2.56 -35.16
CA VAL A 200 -1.17 -1.30 -35.31
C VAL A 200 -1.97 -0.43 -36.28
N SER A 201 -2.81 0.45 -35.73
CA SER A 201 -3.66 1.35 -36.50
C SER A 201 -2.93 2.66 -36.80
N GLY A 202 -2.01 2.59 -37.77
CA GLY A 202 -1.17 3.70 -38.24
C GLY A 202 0.31 3.51 -37.92
N GLY A 203 1.19 3.88 -38.85
CA GLY A 203 2.64 3.68 -38.75
C GLY A 203 3.12 2.28 -39.17
N GLU A 204 4.32 1.90 -38.72
CA GLU A 204 4.93 0.61 -39.04
C GLU A 204 4.95 -0.36 -37.85
N ALA A 205 4.76 -1.65 -38.13
CA ALA A 205 5.04 -2.73 -37.17
C ALA A 205 6.42 -3.30 -37.48
N LYS A 206 7.32 -3.34 -36.47
CA LYS A 206 8.72 -3.72 -36.67
C LYS A 206 9.22 -4.71 -35.63
N ILE A 207 9.88 -5.76 -36.11
CA ILE A 207 10.64 -6.72 -35.30
C ILE A 207 12.10 -6.60 -35.69
N THR A 208 12.97 -6.31 -34.72
CA THR A 208 14.43 -6.20 -34.94
C THR A 208 15.18 -7.17 -34.04
N LEU A 209 16.07 -7.98 -34.62
CA LEU A 209 16.86 -8.99 -33.91
C LEU A 209 18.27 -9.05 -34.51
N ASN A 210 19.28 -8.57 -33.77
CA ASN A 210 20.69 -8.59 -34.20
C ASN A 210 20.91 -8.05 -35.63
N GLY A 211 20.19 -6.99 -36.01
CA GLY A 211 20.25 -6.36 -37.33
C GLY A 211 19.37 -7.01 -38.41
N ALA A 212 18.79 -8.20 -38.17
CA ALA A 212 17.68 -8.69 -38.99
C ALA A 212 16.41 -7.90 -38.65
N VAL A 213 15.65 -7.52 -39.68
CA VAL A 213 14.46 -6.68 -39.53
C VAL A 213 13.31 -7.25 -40.35
N ILE A 214 12.16 -7.37 -39.69
CA ILE A 214 10.86 -7.59 -40.35
C ILE A 214 10.03 -6.33 -40.11
N THR A 215 9.56 -5.72 -41.18
CA THR A 215 8.71 -4.52 -41.10
C THR A 215 7.47 -4.71 -41.95
N VAL A 216 6.32 -4.33 -41.39
CA VAL A 216 5.08 -4.08 -42.12
C VAL A 216 4.83 -2.59 -42.09
N THR A 217 4.79 -1.95 -43.26
CA THR A 217 4.55 -0.50 -43.37
C THR A 217 3.05 -0.18 -43.31
N GLU A 218 2.72 1.10 -43.15
CA GLU A 218 1.34 1.58 -43.20
C GLU A 218 0.65 1.28 -44.55
N ALA A 219 1.42 1.23 -45.64
CA ALA A 219 0.93 0.85 -46.97
C ALA A 219 0.65 -0.67 -47.09
N GLY A 220 1.01 -1.46 -46.07
CA GLY A 220 0.92 -2.91 -46.08
C GLY A 220 2.13 -3.61 -46.72
N ASP A 221 3.20 -2.88 -47.05
CA ASP A 221 4.42 -3.50 -47.60
C ASP A 221 5.10 -4.34 -46.51
N VAL A 222 5.41 -5.59 -46.85
CA VAL A 222 6.15 -6.48 -45.96
C VAL A 222 7.59 -6.59 -46.45
N THR A 223 8.53 -6.18 -45.60
CA THR A 223 9.96 -6.30 -45.88
C THR A 223 10.64 -7.22 -44.87
N VAL A 224 11.50 -8.12 -45.37
CA VAL A 224 12.32 -9.01 -44.57
C VAL A 224 13.77 -8.83 -45.00
N THR A 225 14.60 -8.31 -44.12
CA THR A 225 16.02 -8.08 -44.40
C THR A 225 16.89 -8.79 -43.36
N SER A 226 18.02 -9.33 -43.82
CA SER A 226 19.00 -10.01 -42.97
C SER A 226 20.41 -9.62 -43.42
N PRO A 227 21.32 -9.30 -42.49
CA PRO A 227 22.70 -8.97 -42.83
C PRO A 227 23.52 -10.20 -43.26
N THR A 228 22.99 -11.42 -43.13
CA THR A 228 23.73 -12.66 -43.43
C THR A 228 23.03 -13.49 -44.48
N LYS A 229 21.92 -14.13 -44.13
CA LYS A 229 21.13 -14.98 -45.02
C LYS A 229 19.67 -15.04 -44.56
N ILE A 230 18.80 -15.34 -45.51
CA ILE A 230 17.41 -15.77 -45.27
C ILE A 230 17.31 -17.19 -45.81
N ASN A 231 17.08 -18.18 -44.96
CA ASN A 231 16.90 -19.57 -45.35
C ASN A 231 15.40 -19.91 -45.32
N LEU A 232 14.86 -20.39 -46.44
CA LEU A 232 13.49 -20.87 -46.57
C LEU A 232 13.51 -22.35 -46.94
N SER A 233 12.87 -23.21 -46.16
CA SER A 233 12.81 -24.65 -46.39
C SER A 233 11.41 -25.15 -46.03
N ALA A 234 10.69 -25.67 -47.01
CA ALA A 234 9.38 -26.27 -46.86
C ALA A 234 9.19 -27.32 -47.96
N PRO A 235 8.25 -28.27 -47.82
CA PRO A 235 7.89 -29.18 -48.92
C PRO A 235 7.49 -28.45 -50.21
N GLU A 236 6.90 -27.25 -50.09
CA GLU A 236 6.54 -26.38 -51.21
C GLU A 236 6.76 -24.91 -50.81
N ILE A 237 7.34 -24.12 -51.72
CA ILE A 237 7.42 -22.67 -51.62
C ILE A 237 6.79 -22.09 -52.89
N LYS A 238 5.70 -21.35 -52.74
CA LYS A 238 4.98 -20.69 -53.83
C LYS A 238 5.24 -19.18 -53.77
N ALA A 239 5.80 -18.62 -54.83
CA ALA A 239 6.00 -17.18 -54.99
C ALA A 239 5.28 -16.72 -56.26
N GLU A 240 4.23 -15.93 -56.11
CA GLU A 240 3.43 -15.39 -57.22
C GLU A 240 3.42 -13.88 -57.14
N ALA A 241 3.73 -13.24 -58.28
CA ALA A 241 3.59 -11.80 -58.45
C ALA A 241 2.78 -11.57 -59.73
N PRO A 242 1.56 -11.00 -59.66
CA PRO A 242 0.75 -10.72 -60.85
C PRO A 242 1.40 -9.68 -61.78
N ALA A 243 2.35 -8.91 -61.24
CA ALA A 243 3.24 -8.00 -61.97
C ALA A 243 4.59 -7.94 -61.24
N GLY A 244 5.66 -7.64 -61.97
CA GLY A 244 7.01 -7.54 -61.43
C GLY A 244 7.92 -8.69 -61.88
N ASP A 245 9.01 -8.91 -61.15
CA ASP A 245 10.05 -9.88 -61.49
C ASP A 245 10.65 -10.49 -60.22
N ILE A 246 11.14 -11.72 -60.34
CA ILE A 246 11.94 -12.38 -59.30
C ILE A 246 13.39 -12.33 -59.77
N VAL A 247 14.25 -11.65 -59.00
CA VAL A 247 15.65 -11.46 -59.36
C VAL A 247 16.55 -12.25 -58.41
N ILE A 248 17.36 -13.16 -58.95
CA ILE A 248 18.33 -13.95 -58.19
C ILE A 248 19.72 -13.65 -58.73
N GLN A 249 20.63 -13.16 -57.88
CA GLN A 249 21.98 -12.74 -58.29
C GLN A 249 21.98 -11.75 -59.47
N GLY A 250 21.01 -10.84 -59.53
CA GLY A 250 20.83 -9.90 -60.64
C GLY A 250 20.26 -10.51 -61.92
N LYS A 251 19.90 -11.80 -61.92
CA LYS A 251 19.24 -12.47 -63.05
C LYS A 251 17.73 -12.45 -62.87
N SER A 252 17.04 -11.86 -63.84
CA SER A 252 15.59 -11.78 -63.95
C SER A 252 14.97 -13.14 -64.25
N LEU A 253 13.91 -13.54 -63.55
CA LEU A 253 13.17 -14.75 -63.90
C LEU A 253 12.30 -14.51 -65.15
N VAL A 254 11.82 -13.27 -65.36
CA VAL A 254 10.99 -12.91 -66.53
C VAL A 254 11.82 -12.67 -67.80
N ASN A 255 12.96 -11.98 -67.67
CA ASN A 255 13.73 -11.44 -68.80
C ASN A 255 15.10 -12.13 -69.00
N HIS A 256 15.35 -13.30 -68.40
CA HIS A 256 16.59 -14.03 -68.68
C HIS A 256 16.59 -14.63 -70.09
N THR A 257 17.79 -14.88 -70.60
CA THR A 257 18.02 -15.49 -71.91
C THR A 257 18.82 -16.78 -71.73
N HIS A 258 18.50 -17.81 -72.52
CA HIS A 258 19.27 -19.05 -72.57
C HIS A 258 20.26 -19.02 -73.75
N GLU A 259 21.51 -19.43 -73.53
CA GLU A 259 22.45 -19.72 -74.62
C GLU A 259 22.16 -21.13 -75.17
N ASP A 260 22.03 -21.26 -76.49
CA ASP A 260 21.87 -22.57 -77.12
C ASP A 260 23.24 -23.30 -77.17
N SER A 261 23.22 -24.63 -77.14
CA SER A 261 24.45 -25.44 -77.12
C SER A 261 25.19 -25.52 -78.48
N LEU A 262 24.72 -24.81 -79.49
CA LEU A 262 25.13 -24.87 -80.90
C LEU A 262 25.55 -23.49 -81.45
N GLY A 263 25.60 -22.44 -80.62
CA GLY A 263 26.01 -21.09 -81.00
C GLY A 263 24.93 -20.26 -81.72
N GLY A 264 23.65 -20.67 -81.63
CA GLY A 264 22.50 -19.92 -82.14
C GLY A 264 21.91 -18.93 -81.12
N GLY A 265 21.18 -17.94 -81.64
CA GLY A 265 20.70 -16.78 -80.90
C GLY A 265 19.87 -17.12 -79.66
N THR A 266 20.06 -16.34 -78.60
CA THR A 266 19.43 -16.57 -77.30
C THR A 266 17.92 -16.34 -77.35
N THR A 267 17.12 -17.24 -76.75
CA THR A 267 15.65 -17.08 -76.65
C THR A 267 15.20 -16.80 -75.21
N PRO A 268 14.11 -16.03 -75.00
CA PRO A 268 13.48 -15.86 -73.69
C PRO A 268 12.95 -17.19 -73.11
N PRO A 269 12.58 -17.22 -71.82
CA PRO A 269 11.96 -18.39 -71.19
C PRO A 269 10.59 -18.65 -71.82
N LYS A 270 10.19 -19.92 -71.95
CA LYS A 270 8.84 -20.31 -72.41
C LYS A 270 7.80 -20.16 -71.31
#